data_AF-A0A7X7HR74-F1
#
_entry.id   AF-A0A7X7HR74-F1
#
_cell.length_a   1.000
_cell.length_b   1.000
_cell.length_c   1.000
_cell.angle_alpha   90.00
_cell.angle_beta   90.00
_cell.angle_gamma   90.00
#
_symmetry.space_group_name_H-M   'P 1'
#
loop_
_entity.id
_entity.type
_entity.pdbx_description
1 polymer ?
#
loop_
_entity_poly.entity_id
_entity_poly.type
_entity_poly.pdbx_seq_one_letter_code
_entity_poly.pdbx_strand_id
1 'polypeptide(L)'
;GAMEATHLGALLYRATPEDLDRALDDLGEHAEFPEEMDTVVARGGTVSEGLIARLHAWQAPAFRILAGVPDSRRGRSLAIPTWFYGHEPPTPFATHIAKYFSNPLREDGLLAIAHHGVVYAPGKAGTLQEVFQDAAQNYYLTFHSTFSPMVFLDTDGHWTERFPVGPLLRELFGADLHDRYVHFCDSTDDVLAALRDFDGGAIGRDPVTDPDTA
;
A
#
# COMPACT_ATOMS: atom_id res chain seq x y z
N GLY A 1 -9.34 3.20 3.60
CA GLY A 1 -8.73 1.93 3.09
C GLY A 1 -7.22 1.95 3.28
N ALA A 2 -6.51 0.85 2.98
CA ALA A 2 -5.06 0.73 3.26
C ALA A 2 -4.22 1.87 2.65
N MET A 3 -4.52 2.27 1.40
CA MET A 3 -3.84 3.40 0.73
C MET A 3 -3.96 4.72 1.50
N GLU A 4 -5.11 5.00 2.11
CA GLU A 4 -5.29 6.23 2.89
C GLU A 4 -4.66 6.10 4.28
N ALA A 5 -4.78 4.92 4.90
CA ALA A 5 -4.24 4.65 6.22
C ALA A 5 -2.72 4.82 6.29
N THR A 6 -1.99 4.40 5.26
CA THR A 6 -0.52 4.58 5.20
C THR A 6 -0.12 6.05 5.15
N HIS A 7 -0.82 6.87 4.37
CA HIS A 7 -0.53 8.31 4.28
C HIS A 7 -0.97 9.06 5.55
N LEU A 8 -2.10 8.68 6.16
CA LEU A 8 -2.53 9.23 7.45
C LEU A 8 -1.53 8.89 8.57
N GLY A 9 -1.06 7.63 8.62
CA GLY A 9 -0.04 7.20 9.57
C GLY A 9 1.28 7.96 9.40
N ALA A 10 1.71 8.19 8.15
CA ALA A 10 2.88 9.03 7.87
C ALA A 10 2.66 10.49 8.31
N LEU A 11 1.48 11.07 8.04
CA LEU A 11 1.14 12.42 8.49
C LEU A 11 1.23 12.55 10.02
N LEU A 12 0.72 11.55 10.73
CA LEU A 12 0.56 11.54 12.19
C LEU A 12 1.65 10.77 12.95
N TYR A 13 2.79 10.43 12.33
CA TYR A 13 3.82 9.60 12.98
C TYR A 13 4.43 10.19 14.28
N ARG A 14 4.26 11.49 14.53
CA ARG A 14 4.66 12.20 15.76
C ARG A 14 3.46 12.65 16.62
N ALA A 15 2.27 12.21 16.28
CA ALA A 15 1.05 12.50 17.02
C ALA A 15 0.85 11.45 18.12
N THR A 16 -0.02 11.73 19.09
CA THR A 16 -0.39 10.74 20.11
C THR A 16 -1.44 9.76 19.56
N PRO A 17 -1.66 8.59 20.19
CA PRO A 17 -2.76 7.70 19.82
C PRO A 17 -4.12 8.41 19.83
N GLU A 18 -4.36 9.30 20.80
CA GLU A 18 -5.61 10.07 20.88
C GLU A 18 -5.74 11.10 19.75
N ASP A 19 -4.64 11.60 19.19
CA ASP A 19 -4.69 12.43 17.98
C ASP A 19 -5.11 11.61 16.76
N LEU A 20 -4.65 10.37 16.66
CA LEU A 20 -5.03 9.44 15.59
C LEU A 20 -6.50 9.05 15.72
N ASP A 21 -6.96 8.67 16.92
CA ASP A 21 -8.36 8.32 17.16
C ASP A 21 -9.31 9.46 16.76
N ARG A 22 -8.97 10.70 17.15
CA ARG A 22 -9.76 11.89 16.74
C ARG A 22 -9.75 12.12 15.23
N ALA A 23 -8.63 11.84 14.55
CA ALA A 23 -8.56 11.96 13.10
C ALA A 23 -9.41 10.87 12.40
N LEU A 24 -9.43 9.65 12.95
CA LEU A 24 -10.27 8.56 12.46
C LEU A 24 -11.76 8.86 12.69
N ASP A 25 -12.11 9.44 13.83
CA ASP A 25 -13.49 9.88 14.11
C ASP A 25 -13.96 10.94 13.11
N ASP A 26 -13.15 11.97 12.82
CA ASP A 26 -13.47 13.03 11.85
C ASP A 26 -13.61 12.49 10.42
N LEU A 27 -12.73 11.57 10.00
CA LEU A 27 -12.85 10.88 8.70
C LEU A 27 -14.07 9.95 8.66
N GLY A 28 -14.44 9.36 9.79
CA GLY A 28 -15.55 8.43 9.94
C GLY A 28 -16.92 9.06 9.73
N GLU A 29 -17.07 10.38 9.92
CA GLU A 29 -18.34 11.10 9.71
C GLU A 29 -18.88 10.94 8.27
N HIS A 30 -17.96 10.86 7.30
CA HIS A 30 -18.28 10.68 5.88
C HIS A 30 -17.33 9.65 5.24
N ALA A 31 -17.38 8.40 5.74
CA ALA A 31 -16.44 7.35 5.32
C ALA A 31 -16.61 6.86 3.87
N GLU A 32 -17.78 7.06 3.26
CA GLU A 32 -18.09 6.54 1.93
C GLU A 32 -17.90 7.59 0.84
N PHE A 33 -17.16 7.23 -0.21
CA PHE A 33 -17.02 8.07 -1.39
C PHE A 33 -18.40 8.25 -2.05
N PRO A 34 -18.83 9.48 -2.35
CA PRO A 34 -20.16 9.71 -2.91
C PRO A 34 -20.38 8.96 -4.23
N GLU A 35 -21.58 8.41 -4.41
CA GLU A 35 -21.99 7.81 -5.68
C GLU A 35 -22.26 8.87 -6.75
N GLU A 36 -22.24 8.45 -8.02
CA GLU A 36 -22.58 9.26 -9.21
C GLU A 36 -21.61 10.42 -9.49
N MET A 37 -20.37 10.35 -9.00
CA MET A 37 -19.37 11.41 -9.19
C MET A 37 -18.96 11.63 -10.65
N ASP A 38 -19.16 10.65 -11.52
CA ASP A 38 -18.98 10.78 -12.97
C ASP A 38 -20.02 11.73 -13.62
N THR A 39 -21.07 12.11 -12.88
CA THR A 39 -22.13 13.02 -13.32
C THR A 39 -22.09 14.41 -12.65
N VAL A 40 -21.03 14.73 -11.88
CA VAL A 40 -20.83 16.07 -11.27
C VAL A 40 -21.00 17.18 -12.31
N VAL A 41 -20.49 16.95 -13.52
CA VAL A 41 -20.78 17.76 -14.70
C VAL A 41 -21.60 16.92 -15.65
N ALA A 42 -22.87 17.27 -15.82
CA ALA A 42 -23.75 16.59 -16.76
C ALA A 42 -23.25 16.78 -18.21
N ARG A 43 -23.68 15.90 -19.13
CA ARG A 43 -23.32 16.00 -20.56
C ARG A 43 -23.62 17.37 -21.20
N GLY A 44 -24.59 18.11 -20.67
CA GLY A 44 -24.93 19.47 -21.09
C GLY A 44 -24.05 20.57 -20.50
N GLY A 45 -23.03 20.24 -19.71
CA GLY A 45 -22.13 21.19 -19.04
C GLY A 45 -22.67 21.78 -17.73
N THR A 46 -23.87 21.39 -17.31
CA THR A 46 -24.46 21.84 -16.04
C THR A 46 -23.79 21.11 -14.88
N VAL A 47 -23.40 21.89 -13.86
CA VAL A 47 -22.79 21.39 -12.63
C VAL A 47 -23.88 21.02 -11.63
N SER A 48 -23.76 19.87 -10.99
CA SER A 48 -24.64 19.46 -9.90
C SER A 48 -24.12 19.99 -8.56
N GLU A 49 -24.75 21.04 -8.03
CA GLU A 49 -24.41 21.61 -6.72
C GLU A 49 -24.55 20.59 -5.58
N GLY A 50 -25.56 19.72 -5.66
CA GLY A 50 -25.76 18.65 -4.67
C GLY A 50 -24.61 17.65 -4.65
N LEU A 51 -24.11 17.23 -5.83
CA LEU A 51 -22.95 16.32 -5.91
C LEU A 51 -21.68 16.99 -5.38
N ILE A 52 -21.48 18.28 -5.69
CA ILE A 52 -20.37 19.06 -5.13
C ILE A 52 -20.46 19.13 -3.60
N ALA A 53 -21.64 19.38 -3.05
CA ALA A 53 -21.83 19.47 -1.60
C ALA A 53 -21.49 18.14 -0.91
N ARG A 54 -21.89 17.00 -1.49
CA ARG A 54 -21.54 15.66 -0.96
C ARG A 54 -20.03 15.39 -1.06
N LEU A 55 -19.42 15.70 -2.21
CA LEU A 55 -17.97 15.55 -2.39
C LEU A 55 -17.19 16.42 -1.40
N HIS A 56 -17.66 17.66 -1.19
CA HIS A 56 -17.08 18.56 -0.21
C HIS A 56 -17.16 17.98 1.21
N ALA A 57 -18.33 17.50 1.63
CA ALA A 57 -18.53 16.90 2.94
C ALA A 57 -17.60 15.69 3.16
N TRP A 58 -17.45 14.84 2.14
CA TRP A 58 -16.54 13.69 2.17
C TRP A 58 -15.06 14.09 2.26
N GLN A 59 -14.58 15.07 1.47
CA GLN A 59 -13.15 15.41 1.45
C GLN A 59 -12.72 16.37 2.57
N ALA A 60 -13.63 17.20 3.09
CA ALA A 60 -13.30 18.30 3.99
C ALA A 60 -12.57 17.84 5.28
N PRO A 61 -12.96 16.74 5.95
CA PRO A 61 -12.24 16.23 7.11
C PRO A 61 -10.75 16.00 6.83
N ALA A 62 -10.40 15.36 5.71
CA ALA A 62 -9.01 15.10 5.36
C ALA A 62 -8.18 16.38 5.20
N PHE A 63 -8.74 17.42 4.57
CA PHE A 63 -8.07 18.72 4.47
C PHE A 63 -7.95 19.44 5.82
N ARG A 64 -8.94 19.33 6.71
CA ARG A 64 -8.86 19.89 8.07
C ARG A 64 -7.76 19.23 8.89
N ILE A 65 -7.69 17.91 8.86
CA ILE A 65 -6.64 17.12 9.54
C ILE A 65 -5.27 17.54 9.02
N LEU A 66 -5.09 17.60 7.69
CA LEU A 66 -3.85 18.03 7.07
C LEU A 66 -3.44 19.44 7.55
N ALA A 67 -4.37 20.40 7.53
CA ALA A 67 -4.11 21.77 7.96
C ALA A 67 -3.77 21.88 9.47
N GLY A 68 -4.28 20.96 10.29
CA GLY A 68 -4.01 20.89 11.73
C GLY A 68 -2.61 20.41 12.10
N VAL A 69 -1.88 19.76 11.19
CA VAL A 69 -0.53 19.25 11.44
C VAL A 69 0.50 20.16 10.76
N PRO A 70 1.40 20.83 11.50
CA PRO A 70 2.45 21.66 10.90
C PRO A 70 3.39 20.85 10.00
N ASP A 71 3.81 21.42 8.87
CA ASP A 71 4.71 20.75 7.90
C ASP A 71 5.96 20.13 8.56
N SER A 72 6.55 20.80 9.55
CA SER A 72 7.73 20.33 10.29
C SER A 72 7.48 19.08 11.15
N ARG A 73 6.22 18.72 11.40
CA ARG A 73 5.82 17.52 12.16
C ARG A 73 5.32 16.38 11.29
N ARG A 74 5.15 16.59 9.98
CA ARG A 74 4.62 15.58 9.05
C ARG A 74 5.70 14.57 8.66
N GLY A 75 5.34 13.30 8.55
CA GLY A 75 6.20 12.28 7.96
C GLY A 75 6.20 12.39 6.43
N ARG A 76 7.16 11.73 5.78
CA ARG A 76 7.20 11.65 4.32
C ARG A 76 6.46 10.41 3.86
N SER A 77 5.73 10.54 2.75
CA SER A 77 5.07 9.42 2.08
C SER A 77 4.98 9.69 0.58
N LEU A 78 5.06 8.65 -0.23
CA LEU A 78 4.94 8.74 -1.67
C LEU A 78 3.71 7.95 -2.13
N ALA A 79 2.77 8.61 -2.79
CA ALA A 79 1.68 7.95 -3.50
C ALA A 79 2.09 7.72 -4.96
N ILE A 80 1.85 6.53 -5.48
CA ILE A 80 2.07 6.20 -6.89
C ILE A 80 0.74 5.74 -7.52
N PRO A 81 -0.24 6.64 -7.76
CA PRO A 81 -1.59 6.27 -8.23
C PRO A 81 -1.61 5.89 -9.72
N THR A 82 -2.65 5.18 -10.15
CA THR A 82 -2.80 4.75 -11.54
C THR A 82 -3.19 5.94 -12.40
N TRP A 83 -2.96 5.83 -13.71
CA TRP A 83 -3.33 6.93 -14.60
C TRP A 83 -4.86 7.06 -14.74
N PHE A 84 -5.52 5.92 -14.96
CA PHE A 84 -6.83 5.85 -15.61
C PHE A 84 -8.00 5.46 -14.70
N TYR A 85 -7.76 4.80 -13.56
CA TYR A 85 -8.84 4.37 -12.68
C TYR A 85 -9.30 5.55 -11.81
N GLY A 86 -10.30 6.30 -12.31
CA GLY A 86 -10.90 7.46 -11.63
C GLY A 86 -11.69 7.14 -10.36
N HIS A 87 -11.66 5.88 -9.89
CA HIS A 87 -12.38 5.42 -8.71
C HIS A 87 -11.49 5.41 -7.44
N GLU A 88 -10.21 5.78 -7.55
CA GLU A 88 -9.26 5.85 -6.43
C GLU A 88 -8.58 7.23 -6.40
N PRO A 89 -9.29 8.28 -5.95
CA PRO A 89 -8.71 9.62 -5.86
C PRO A 89 -7.51 9.61 -4.90
N PRO A 90 -6.41 10.33 -5.23
CA PRO A 90 -5.27 10.42 -4.33
C PRO A 90 -5.68 11.14 -3.05
N THR A 91 -5.24 10.63 -1.91
CA THR A 91 -5.45 11.27 -0.61
C THR A 91 -4.63 12.56 -0.50
N PRO A 92 -5.17 13.62 0.13
CA PRO A 92 -4.42 14.86 0.39
C PRO A 92 -3.27 14.67 1.39
N PHE A 93 -3.23 13.54 2.11
CA PHE A 93 -2.17 13.24 3.08
C PHE A 93 -0.82 12.87 2.44
N ALA A 94 -0.82 12.48 1.16
CA ALA A 94 0.42 12.12 0.47
C ALA A 94 1.31 13.36 0.29
N THR A 95 2.52 13.33 0.86
CA THR A 95 3.45 14.46 0.69
C THR A 95 4.05 14.55 -0.71
N HIS A 96 4.12 13.43 -1.44
CA HIS A 96 4.59 13.36 -2.81
C HIS A 96 3.67 12.46 -3.63
N ILE A 97 3.47 12.79 -4.90
CA ILE A 97 2.70 11.99 -5.85
C ILE A 97 3.53 11.79 -7.11
N ALA A 98 3.79 10.53 -7.47
CA ALA A 98 4.43 10.16 -8.73
C ALA A 98 3.40 9.45 -9.63
N LYS A 99 3.00 10.10 -10.73
CA LYS A 99 1.97 9.56 -11.64
C LYS A 99 2.61 9.16 -12.96
N TYR A 100 2.45 7.89 -13.33
CA TYR A 100 3.02 7.30 -14.54
C TYR A 100 1.95 7.10 -15.60
N PHE A 101 2.28 7.32 -16.88
CA PHE A 101 1.39 7.03 -18.00
C PHE A 101 1.27 5.53 -18.31
N SER A 102 2.31 4.76 -17.95
CA SER A 102 2.38 3.31 -18.17
C SER A 102 2.15 2.60 -16.84
N ASN A 103 1.06 1.83 -16.73
CA ASN A 103 0.79 1.01 -15.54
C ASN A 103 1.90 -0.02 -15.28
N PRO A 104 2.44 -0.75 -16.29
CA PRO A 104 3.56 -1.65 -16.04
C PRO A 104 4.78 -0.96 -15.41
N LEU A 105 5.17 0.22 -15.90
CA LEU A 105 6.27 0.99 -15.30
C LEU A 105 5.91 1.50 -13.90
N ARG A 106 4.63 1.75 -13.62
CA ARG A 106 4.15 2.13 -12.29
C ARG A 106 4.35 0.99 -11.30
N GLU A 107 3.89 -0.20 -11.67
CA GLU A 107 3.92 -1.40 -10.83
C GLU A 107 5.36 -1.83 -10.57
N ASP A 108 6.19 -1.91 -11.62
CA ASP A 108 7.62 -2.21 -11.47
C ASP A 108 8.32 -1.16 -10.61
N GLY A 109 8.04 0.13 -10.84
CA GLY A 109 8.65 1.22 -10.09
C GLY A 109 8.25 1.25 -8.62
N LEU A 110 7.01 0.89 -8.29
CA LEU A 110 6.50 0.82 -6.92
C LEU A 110 7.26 -0.25 -6.11
N LEU A 111 7.47 -1.43 -6.70
CA LEU A 111 8.20 -2.52 -6.04
C LEU A 111 9.71 -2.24 -6.00
N ALA A 112 10.28 -1.65 -7.05
CA ALA A 112 11.70 -1.33 -7.12
C ALA A 112 12.20 -0.39 -6.00
N ILE A 113 11.32 0.48 -5.48
CA ILE A 113 11.68 1.41 -4.38
C ILE A 113 11.45 0.81 -2.98
N ALA A 114 10.79 -0.34 -2.86
CA ALA A 114 10.42 -0.97 -1.60
C ALA A 114 11.58 -1.81 -1.01
N HIS A 115 12.71 -1.16 -0.73
CA HIS A 115 13.94 -1.82 -0.30
C HIS A 115 13.86 -2.60 1.01
N HIS A 116 13.01 -2.18 1.95
CA HIS A 116 12.91 -2.79 3.28
C HIS A 116 11.70 -3.71 3.42
N GLY A 117 11.10 -4.10 2.29
CA GLY A 117 9.95 -4.98 2.24
C GLY A 117 8.64 -4.29 1.86
N VAL A 118 7.65 -5.13 1.61
CA VAL A 118 6.30 -4.75 1.18
C VAL A 118 5.29 -5.32 2.16
N VAL A 119 4.32 -4.50 2.56
CA VAL A 119 3.19 -4.94 3.40
C VAL A 119 1.94 -5.09 2.54
N TYR A 120 1.40 -6.29 2.47
CA TYR A 120 0.18 -6.64 1.72
C TYR A 120 -1.03 -6.66 2.64
N ALA A 121 -1.82 -5.58 2.62
CA ALA A 121 -3.14 -5.55 3.26
C ALA A 121 -4.17 -6.35 2.45
N PRO A 122 -5.27 -6.85 3.07
CA PRO A 122 -6.33 -7.58 2.37
C PRO A 122 -6.81 -6.86 1.11
N GLY A 123 -6.82 -7.58 -0.01
CA GLY A 123 -7.00 -7.01 -1.35
C GLY A 123 -7.80 -7.91 -2.28
N LYS A 124 -7.75 -7.60 -3.59
CA LYS A 124 -8.38 -8.42 -4.64
C LYS A 124 -7.38 -8.63 -5.78
N ALA A 125 -7.85 -8.69 -7.02
CA ALA A 125 -7.06 -9.01 -8.21
C ALA A 125 -5.79 -8.15 -8.36
N GLY A 126 -5.89 -6.83 -8.14
CA GLY A 126 -4.72 -5.94 -8.23
C GLY A 126 -3.64 -6.28 -7.20
N THR A 127 -4.01 -6.41 -5.93
CA THR A 127 -3.07 -6.78 -4.86
C THR A 127 -2.47 -8.17 -5.08
N LEU A 128 -3.26 -9.14 -5.54
CA LEU A 128 -2.76 -10.47 -5.83
C LEU A 128 -1.77 -10.47 -7.00
N GLN A 129 -1.98 -9.62 -8.00
CA GLN A 129 -1.02 -9.41 -9.09
C GLN A 129 0.29 -8.83 -8.55
N GLU A 130 0.22 -7.81 -7.69
CA GLU A 130 1.39 -7.18 -7.06
C GLU A 130 2.21 -8.18 -6.23
N VAL A 131 1.54 -9.10 -5.51
CA VAL A 131 2.21 -10.20 -4.76
C VAL A 131 3.06 -11.06 -5.69
N PHE A 132 2.51 -11.50 -6.83
CA PHE A 132 3.26 -12.37 -7.75
C PHE A 132 4.31 -11.63 -8.57
N GLN A 133 4.10 -10.35 -8.87
CA GLN A 133 5.12 -9.50 -9.48
C GLN A 133 6.33 -9.35 -8.54
N ASP A 134 6.09 -9.03 -7.26
CA ASP A 134 7.16 -8.92 -6.26
C ASP A 134 7.85 -10.26 -6.02
N ALA A 135 7.08 -11.36 -5.96
CA ALA A 135 7.65 -12.68 -5.79
C ALA A 135 8.64 -13.05 -6.90
N ALA A 136 8.30 -12.75 -8.15
CA ALA A 136 9.22 -12.96 -9.28
C ALA A 136 10.47 -12.08 -9.17
N GLN A 137 10.32 -10.81 -8.77
CA GLN A 137 11.46 -9.90 -8.60
C GLN A 137 12.40 -10.36 -7.49
N ASN A 138 11.85 -10.83 -6.36
CA ASN A 138 12.58 -11.41 -5.24
C ASN A 138 13.29 -12.70 -5.62
N TYR A 139 12.65 -13.57 -6.41
CA TYR A 139 13.27 -14.81 -6.91
C TYR A 139 14.54 -14.53 -7.72
N TYR A 140 14.50 -13.51 -8.58
CA TYR A 140 15.64 -13.12 -9.42
C TYR A 140 16.57 -12.06 -8.79
N LEU A 141 16.28 -11.59 -7.57
CA LEU A 141 17.02 -10.51 -6.88
C LEU A 141 17.20 -9.23 -7.73
N THR A 142 16.18 -8.88 -8.52
CA THR A 142 16.29 -7.99 -9.68
C THR A 142 16.83 -6.59 -9.37
N PHE A 143 16.43 -6.00 -8.24
CA PHE A 143 16.70 -4.58 -7.97
C PHE A 143 17.79 -4.31 -6.94
N HIS A 144 17.97 -5.20 -5.97
CA HIS A 144 18.72 -4.89 -4.75
C HIS A 144 19.83 -5.90 -4.44
N SER A 145 19.90 -7.00 -5.19
CA SER A 145 20.75 -8.16 -4.85
C SER A 145 20.45 -8.71 -3.44
N THR A 146 19.27 -8.41 -2.92
CA THR A 146 18.71 -8.81 -1.62
C THR A 146 17.27 -9.24 -1.84
N PHE A 147 16.74 -10.06 -0.94
CA PHE A 147 15.31 -10.35 -0.88
C PHE A 147 14.63 -9.30 -0.01
N SER A 148 13.66 -8.60 -0.56
CA SER A 148 12.81 -7.65 0.19
C SER A 148 11.71 -8.43 0.92
N PRO A 149 11.57 -8.30 2.25
CA PRO A 149 10.56 -9.05 3.01
C PRO A 149 9.14 -8.88 2.43
N MET A 150 8.43 -9.99 2.31
CA MET A 150 7.03 -10.02 1.90
C MET A 150 6.17 -10.22 3.15
N VAL A 151 5.51 -9.17 3.61
CA VAL A 151 4.76 -9.17 4.87
C VAL A 151 3.26 -9.09 4.58
N PHE A 152 2.53 -10.14 4.89
CA PHE A 152 1.09 -10.24 4.70
C PHE A 152 0.36 -9.87 5.99
N LEU A 153 -0.43 -8.78 5.96
CA LEU A 153 -1.32 -8.43 7.05
C LEU A 153 -2.58 -9.30 6.94
N ASP A 154 -2.68 -10.29 7.81
CA ASP A 154 -3.63 -11.39 7.73
C ASP A 154 -4.49 -11.53 8.99
N THR A 155 -5.26 -10.48 9.28
CA THR A 155 -6.08 -10.39 10.50
C THR A 155 -7.30 -11.32 10.52
N ASP A 156 -7.72 -11.81 9.34
CA ASP A 156 -8.97 -12.56 9.14
C ASP A 156 -8.80 -13.80 8.24
N GLY A 157 -7.57 -14.28 8.07
CA GLY A 157 -7.26 -15.44 7.22
C GLY A 157 -7.37 -15.17 5.72
N HIS A 158 -7.38 -13.90 5.30
CA HIS A 158 -7.36 -13.51 3.89
C HIS A 158 -6.23 -14.17 3.09
N TRP A 159 -5.01 -14.22 3.63
CA TRP A 159 -3.81 -14.67 2.94
C TRP A 159 -3.39 -16.10 3.28
N THR A 160 -3.86 -16.63 4.42
CA THR A 160 -3.60 -18.01 4.84
C THR A 160 -4.71 -18.98 4.47
N GLU A 161 -5.97 -18.53 4.44
CA GLU A 161 -7.13 -19.39 4.18
C GLU A 161 -7.82 -19.09 2.84
N ARG A 162 -8.17 -17.81 2.60
CA ARG A 162 -8.99 -17.43 1.44
C ARG A 162 -8.19 -17.39 0.13
N PHE A 163 -7.02 -16.76 0.17
CA PHE A 163 -6.04 -16.73 -0.91
C PHE A 163 -4.73 -17.30 -0.37
N PRO A 164 -4.60 -18.63 -0.24
CA PRO A 164 -3.48 -19.28 0.44
C PRO A 164 -2.19 -19.17 -0.38
N VAL A 165 -1.56 -17.99 -0.33
CA VAL A 165 -0.34 -17.68 -1.09
C VAL A 165 0.90 -18.33 -0.47
N GLY A 166 0.89 -18.58 0.84
CA GLY A 166 2.03 -19.16 1.57
C GLY A 166 2.57 -20.46 0.98
N PRO A 167 1.75 -21.50 0.75
CA PRO A 167 2.23 -22.74 0.15
C PRO A 167 2.91 -22.55 -1.22
N LEU A 168 2.38 -21.65 -2.05
CA LEU A 168 2.93 -21.37 -3.38
C LEU A 168 4.27 -20.62 -3.28
N LEU A 169 4.35 -19.62 -2.39
CA LEU A 169 5.60 -18.89 -2.14
C LEU A 169 6.66 -19.80 -1.51
N ARG A 170 6.26 -20.75 -0.66
CA ARG A 170 7.17 -21.75 -0.08
C ARG A 170 7.76 -22.65 -1.16
N GLU A 171 6.95 -23.09 -2.12
CA GLU A 171 7.43 -23.86 -3.27
C GLU A 171 8.40 -23.04 -4.12
N LEU A 172 8.04 -21.78 -4.41
CA LEU A 172 8.85 -20.89 -5.25
C LEU A 172 10.22 -20.58 -4.63
N PHE A 173 10.28 -20.24 -3.34
CA PHE A 173 11.52 -19.80 -2.70
C PHE A 173 12.30 -20.91 -1.99
N GLY A 174 11.64 -22.04 -1.72
CA GLY A 174 12.12 -23.04 -0.79
C GLY A 174 11.95 -22.63 0.67
N ALA A 175 12.05 -23.62 1.56
CA ALA A 175 11.77 -23.45 2.99
C ALA A 175 12.62 -22.37 3.67
N ASP A 176 13.93 -22.31 3.42
CA ASP A 176 14.84 -21.38 4.12
C ASP A 176 14.52 -19.91 3.82
N LEU A 177 14.33 -19.56 2.54
CA LEU A 177 14.00 -18.18 2.15
C LEU A 177 12.58 -17.80 2.55
N HIS A 178 11.63 -18.72 2.37
CA HIS A 178 10.25 -18.50 2.81
C HIS A 178 10.19 -18.22 4.32
N ASP A 179 10.77 -19.08 5.14
CA ASP A 179 10.67 -18.97 6.61
C ASP A 179 11.42 -17.75 7.15
N ARG A 180 12.37 -17.20 6.38
CA ARG A 180 13.13 -16.01 6.75
C ARG A 180 12.50 -14.69 6.32
N TYR A 181 11.84 -14.65 5.17
CA TYR A 181 11.45 -13.38 4.53
C TYR A 181 9.96 -13.28 4.14
N VAL A 182 9.19 -14.36 4.27
CA VAL A 182 7.74 -14.35 4.02
C VAL A 182 7.01 -14.46 5.36
N HIS A 183 6.30 -13.40 5.74
CA HIS A 183 5.66 -13.28 7.04
C HIS A 183 4.16 -13.14 6.89
N PHE A 184 3.39 -13.87 7.69
CA PHE A 184 1.94 -13.70 7.84
C PHE A 184 1.69 -13.19 9.25
N CYS A 185 1.20 -11.96 9.36
CA CYS A 185 1.08 -11.21 10.60
C CYS A 185 -0.38 -10.88 10.88
N ASP A 186 -0.88 -11.18 12.07
CA ASP A 186 -2.25 -10.86 12.49
C ASP A 186 -2.34 -9.52 13.24
N SER A 187 -1.21 -8.85 13.46
CA SER A 187 -1.13 -7.57 14.16
C SER A 187 -0.13 -6.60 13.53
N THR A 188 -0.30 -5.31 13.83
CA THR A 188 0.66 -4.27 13.42
C THR A 188 2.02 -4.42 14.10
N ASP A 189 2.05 -4.97 15.32
CA ASP A 189 3.30 -5.15 16.06
C ASP A 189 4.16 -6.24 15.41
N ASP A 190 3.54 -7.32 14.93
CA ASP A 190 4.25 -8.38 14.20
C ASP A 190 4.76 -7.89 12.84
N VAL A 191 3.97 -7.08 12.14
CA VAL A 191 4.42 -6.40 10.91
C VAL A 191 5.67 -5.56 11.19
N LEU A 192 5.65 -4.76 12.27
CA LEU A 192 6.79 -3.91 12.63
C LEU A 192 8.02 -4.73 13.05
N ALA A 193 7.83 -5.86 13.73
CA ALA A 193 8.92 -6.77 14.08
C ALA A 193 9.58 -7.32 12.82
N ALA A 194 8.78 -7.88 11.90
CA ALA A 194 9.28 -8.42 10.62
C ALA A 194 10.09 -7.40 9.81
N LEU A 195 9.62 -6.15 9.72
CA LEU A 195 10.31 -5.08 8.99
C LEU A 195 11.58 -4.58 9.69
N ARG A 196 11.63 -4.59 11.03
CA ARG A 196 12.79 -4.11 11.80
C ARG A 196 13.92 -5.13 11.88
N ASP A 197 13.56 -6.41 11.86
CA ASP A 197 14.52 -7.52 11.90
C ASP A 197 15.25 -7.71 10.56
N PHE A 198 14.74 -7.10 9.49
CA PHE A 198 15.40 -7.09 8.20
C PHE A 198 16.67 -6.22 8.21
N ASP A 199 17.82 -6.86 8.05
CA ASP A 199 19.15 -6.24 8.10
C ASP A 199 19.69 -5.82 6.72
N GLY A 200 18.94 -6.05 5.64
CA GLY A 200 19.38 -5.78 4.27
C GLY A 200 20.51 -6.70 3.79
N GLY A 201 20.73 -7.84 4.45
CA GLY A 201 21.80 -8.77 4.12
C GLY A 201 21.70 -9.31 2.69
N ALA A 202 22.79 -9.19 1.94
CA ALA A 202 22.92 -9.79 0.61
C ALA A 202 22.73 -11.32 0.69
N ILE A 203 21.89 -11.87 -0.18
CA ILE A 203 21.72 -13.31 -0.27
C ILE A 203 22.81 -13.85 -1.18
N GLY A 204 23.67 -14.72 -0.64
CA GLY A 204 24.76 -15.36 -1.39
C GLY A 204 24.31 -16.40 -2.42
N ARG A 205 23.11 -16.28 -2.99
CA ARG A 205 22.54 -17.18 -4.00
C ARG A 205 22.52 -16.47 -5.33
N ASP A 206 23.10 -17.10 -6.36
CA ASP A 206 23.04 -16.62 -7.73
C ASP A 206 21.96 -17.42 -8.49
N PRO A 207 20.74 -16.84 -8.67
CA PRO A 207 19.62 -17.55 -9.29
C PRO A 207 19.87 -17.93 -10.75
N VAL A 208 20.92 -17.38 -11.39
CA VAL A 208 21.31 -17.66 -12.78
C VAL A 208 22.18 -18.93 -12.90
N THR A 209 22.75 -19.43 -11.80
CA THR A 209 23.66 -20.60 -11.82
C THR A 209 23.11 -21.85 -11.13
N ASP A 210 21.92 -21.76 -10.54
CA ASP A 210 21.24 -22.86 -9.87
C ASP A 210 20.36 -23.61 -10.89
N PRO A 211 20.68 -24.87 -11.27
CA PRO A 211 20.01 -25.58 -12.37
C PRO A 211 18.54 -25.94 -12.11
N ASP A 212 18.03 -25.71 -10.90
CA ASP A 212 16.63 -25.95 -10.52
C ASP A 212 15.71 -24.72 -10.76
N THR A 213 16.19 -23.66 -11.43
CA THR A 213 15.44 -22.40 -11.63
C THR A 213 14.84 -22.17 -13.02
N ALA A 214 14.79 -23.21 -13.88
CA ALA A 214 14.26 -23.16 -15.25
C ALA A 214 12.98 -23.97 -15.46
#